data_AF-A0A2Z6QY09-F1
#
_entry.id   AF-A0A2Z6QY09-F1
#
_cell.length_a   1.000
_cell.length_b   1.000
_cell.length_c   1.000
_cell.angle_alpha   90.00
_cell.angle_beta   90.00
_cell.angle_gamma   90.00
#
_symmetry.space_group_name_H-M   'P 1'
#
loop_
_entity.id
_entity.type
_entity.pdbx_description
1 polymer ?
#
loop_
_entity_poly.entity_id
_entity_poly.type
_entity_poly.pdbx_seq_one_letter_code
_entity_poly.pdbx_strand_id
1 'polypeptide(L)'
;MSFSFNCLLLGETSFEKIFRVTVPEYIISDDTKVFIRDAQVGQFKNYILSKKKYKFSIDDPDVMNLWKVEINIDDENKFKDVFTVEDIKRRHKELKAKFMNPADKLINDYFSGGPLNKHVHIIIAVPTSTAGPSQGVLQVIKSKSKEEVLSDAESHWTGLKDKLIETIELEEFRVSNHKYENSINASGIPVINGRPSFILHSLPGSDNEEGYLHKETLAELLNNVMKSPWLFLLGTSGSGKTRSLYELLCKTFGIYLSLSAGNVSRNLGSQDIDVSISELVQYLTNDPEKNTIIALRFTRAILLGRLFILSKLLESNQGCNRNFTPKQWLLMQLLPRQISGEDFWVPISRVFRGLSQEDQDELISKFIKEFQTEQEKLPIAIDESQLAITKHEARFSRTLINGPLRPFFAILLRTVLNLSAGRLCLILSGTGMSFDDIKNRTDSAIAKSGGATFKNFFSIHDGFDEYEEMKEFILRFLPLNDELIRATFNIFRGRRQFLVQFMESALLDIFKVP
;
A
#
# COMPACT_ATOMS: atom_id res chain seq x y z
N MET A 1 -2.36 13.74 45.51
CA MET A 1 -3.53 14.42 44.86
C MET A 1 -3.90 13.69 43.56
N SER A 2 -5.19 13.41 43.28
CA SER A 2 -5.61 12.75 42.04
C SER A 2 -6.03 13.76 40.96
N PHE A 3 -5.59 13.55 39.72
CA PHE A 3 -5.97 14.38 38.58
C PHE A 3 -7.04 13.68 37.74
N SER A 4 -7.78 14.45 36.95
CA SER A 4 -8.73 13.89 36.02
C SER A 4 -8.67 14.61 34.70
N PHE A 5 -8.47 13.83 33.64
CA PHE A 5 -8.46 14.33 32.27
C PHE A 5 -9.76 13.95 31.60
N ASN A 6 -10.49 14.95 31.13
CA ASN A 6 -11.54 14.78 30.14
C ASN A 6 -10.87 14.53 28.77
N CYS A 7 -11.09 13.33 28.23
CA CYS A 7 -10.51 12.88 26.98
C CYS A 7 -11.61 12.68 25.94
N LEU A 8 -11.24 12.84 24.67
CA LEU A 8 -12.10 12.54 23.53
C LEU A 8 -11.33 11.74 22.48
N LEU A 9 -12.00 10.79 21.84
CA LEU A 9 -11.43 10.08 20.70
C LEU A 9 -11.49 10.97 19.46
N LEU A 10 -10.43 10.99 18.67
CA LEU A 10 -10.42 11.68 17.39
C LEU A 10 -11.52 11.09 16.48
N GLY A 11 -12.31 11.98 15.86
CA GLY A 11 -13.49 11.59 15.06
C GLY A 11 -14.80 11.68 15.83
N GLU A 12 -14.78 11.78 17.16
CA GLU A 12 -15.98 12.03 17.96
C GLU A 12 -16.26 13.52 18.04
N THR A 13 -17.46 13.93 17.62
CA THR A 13 -17.87 15.35 17.55
C THR A 13 -18.92 15.76 18.59
N SER A 14 -19.33 14.83 19.46
CA SER A 14 -20.26 15.11 20.55
C SER A 14 -19.54 15.11 21.90
N PHE A 15 -19.78 16.14 22.71
CA PHE A 15 -19.26 16.23 24.07
C PHE A 15 -19.88 15.18 25.01
N GLU A 16 -21.02 14.58 24.66
CA GLU A 16 -21.57 13.44 25.40
C GLU A 16 -20.64 12.22 25.37
N LYS A 17 -19.73 12.15 24.40
CA LYS A 17 -18.76 11.06 24.24
C LYS A 17 -17.45 11.31 24.97
N ILE A 18 -17.29 12.47 25.62
CA ILE A 18 -16.16 12.74 26.51
C ILE A 18 -16.14 11.67 27.60
N PHE A 19 -14.96 11.11 27.85
CA PHE A 19 -14.76 10.19 28.95
C PHE A 19 -13.63 10.68 29.84
N ARG A 20 -13.79 10.41 31.14
CA ARG A 20 -12.84 10.85 32.16
C ARG A 20 -11.81 9.76 32.43
N VAL A 21 -10.54 10.13 32.41
CA VAL A 21 -9.41 9.33 32.90
C VAL A 21 -8.96 9.93 34.22
N THR A 22 -9.31 9.25 35.32
CA THR A 22 -8.84 9.61 36.66
C THR A 22 -7.48 8.97 36.89
N VAL A 23 -6.52 9.77 37.32
CA VAL A 23 -5.14 9.35 37.53
C VAL A 23 -4.77 9.55 39.00
N PRO A 24 -4.35 8.48 39.70
CA PRO A 24 -3.80 8.58 41.05
C PRO A 24 -2.47 9.34 41.06
N GLU A 25 -1.96 9.63 42.25
CA GLU A 25 -0.71 10.35 42.45
C GLU A 25 0.52 9.62 41.89
N TYR A 26 0.46 8.28 41.83
CA TYR A 26 1.45 7.42 41.21
C TYR A 26 0.77 6.38 40.30
N ILE A 27 1.41 6.06 39.18
CA ILE A 27 1.04 4.95 38.28
C ILE A 27 2.05 3.80 38.45
N ILE A 28 1.64 2.59 38.09
CA ILE A 28 2.54 1.42 38.05
C ILE A 28 3.01 1.25 36.60
N SER A 29 4.32 1.28 36.37
CA SER A 29 4.97 0.96 35.09
C SER A 29 6.11 -0.01 35.37
N ASP A 30 6.14 -1.15 34.68
CA ASP A 30 7.19 -2.18 34.83
C ASP A 30 7.46 -2.54 36.30
N ASP A 31 6.38 -2.77 37.06
CA ASP A 31 6.37 -3.08 38.49
C ASP A 31 6.97 -2.00 39.43
N THR A 32 7.24 -0.80 38.90
CA THR A 32 7.69 0.36 39.67
C THR A 32 6.61 1.42 39.83
N LYS A 33 6.58 2.10 40.99
CA LYS A 33 5.70 3.25 41.23
C LYS A 33 6.35 4.51 40.68
N VAL A 34 5.71 5.14 39.71
CA VAL A 34 6.15 6.39 39.10
C VAL A 34 5.14 7.49 39.45
N PHE A 35 5.61 8.62 39.98
CA PHE A 35 4.73 9.78 40.20
C PHE A 35 4.18 10.26 38.86
N ILE A 36 2.86 10.53 38.78
CA ILE A 36 2.23 10.88 37.49
C ILE A 36 2.83 12.13 36.84
N ARG A 37 3.33 13.08 37.66
CA ARG A 37 3.99 14.29 37.16
C ARG A 37 5.31 13.98 36.46
N ASP A 38 5.97 12.92 36.90
CA ASP A 38 7.26 12.48 36.39
C ASP A 38 7.12 11.31 35.39
N ALA A 39 5.89 10.92 35.06
CA ALA A 39 5.62 9.88 34.08
C ALA A 39 5.93 10.39 32.67
N GLN A 40 6.60 9.55 31.88
CA GLN A 40 6.76 9.78 30.45
C GLN A 40 5.43 9.60 29.71
N VAL A 41 5.29 10.23 28.54
CA VAL A 41 4.08 10.11 27.72
C VAL A 41 3.79 8.65 27.36
N GLY A 42 4.79 7.82 27.07
CA GLY A 42 4.61 6.38 26.81
C GLY A 42 3.98 5.64 28.01
N GLN A 43 4.51 5.83 29.21
CA GLN A 43 3.96 5.26 30.44
C GLN A 43 2.50 5.72 30.68
N PHE A 44 2.18 6.96 30.31
CA PHE A 44 0.82 7.47 30.41
C PHE A 44 -0.13 6.87 29.37
N LYS A 45 0.32 6.61 28.13
CA LYS A 45 -0.45 5.87 27.12
C LYS A 45 -0.81 4.48 27.64
N ASN A 46 0.15 3.76 28.24
CA ASN A 46 -0.08 2.44 28.86
C ASN A 46 -1.14 2.53 29.96
N TYR A 47 -1.06 3.54 30.82
CA TYR A 47 -2.05 3.78 31.87
C TYR A 47 -3.46 4.04 31.28
N ILE A 48 -3.58 4.91 30.28
CA ILE A 48 -4.86 5.19 29.62
C ILE A 48 -5.45 3.90 29.01
N LEU A 49 -4.64 3.17 28.25
CA LEU A 49 -5.06 1.94 27.58
C LEU A 49 -5.52 0.89 28.60
N SER A 50 -4.78 0.69 29.70
CA SER A 50 -5.18 -0.27 30.74
C SER A 50 -6.49 0.10 31.45
N LYS A 51 -6.73 1.39 31.72
CA LYS A 51 -7.94 1.85 32.42
C LYS A 51 -9.17 1.96 31.53
N LYS A 52 -8.98 2.15 30.24
CA LYS A 52 -10.06 2.37 29.27
C LYS A 52 -9.97 1.42 28.08
N LYS A 53 -9.43 0.20 28.27
CA LYS A 53 -9.20 -0.79 27.19
C LYS A 53 -10.43 -0.99 26.30
N TYR A 54 -11.62 -1.07 26.90
CA TYR A 54 -12.90 -1.23 26.18
C TYR A 54 -13.26 -0.09 25.20
N LYS A 55 -12.58 1.07 25.28
CA LYS A 55 -12.75 2.21 24.36
C LYS A 55 -11.82 2.15 23.15
N PHE A 56 -10.81 1.28 23.15
CA PHE A 56 -9.77 1.26 22.15
C PHE A 56 -9.68 -0.12 21.48
N SER A 57 -9.58 -0.15 20.16
CA SER A 57 -9.35 -1.38 19.37
C SER A 57 -7.87 -1.55 19.04
N ILE A 58 -7.00 -1.34 20.03
CA ILE A 58 -5.54 -1.48 19.93
C ILE A 58 -5.02 -2.21 21.17
N ASP A 59 -4.01 -3.04 21.01
CA ASP A 59 -3.31 -3.71 22.12
C ASP A 59 -1.93 -3.10 22.38
N ASP A 60 -1.36 -2.40 21.41
CA ASP A 60 -0.11 -1.68 21.55
C ASP A 60 -0.39 -0.20 21.89
N PRO A 61 0.03 0.29 23.07
CA PRO A 61 -0.13 1.70 23.45
C PRO A 61 0.73 2.66 22.62
N ASP A 62 1.84 2.21 22.01
CA ASP A 62 2.73 3.11 21.25
C ASP A 62 2.07 3.67 19.99
N VAL A 63 1.13 2.92 19.42
CA VAL A 63 0.34 3.36 18.27
C VAL A 63 -0.67 4.46 18.60
N MET A 64 -0.94 4.73 19.89
CA MET A 64 -1.83 5.80 20.34
C MET A 64 -1.13 7.17 20.25
N ASN A 65 -1.73 8.15 19.58
CA ASN A 65 -1.26 9.52 19.53
C ASN A 65 -2.08 10.42 20.46
N LEU A 66 -1.40 11.13 21.37
CA LEU A 66 -2.03 12.04 22.33
C LEU A 66 -1.79 13.50 21.94
N TRP A 67 -2.86 14.28 21.90
CA TRP A 67 -2.82 15.72 21.64
C TRP A 67 -3.39 16.46 22.84
N LYS A 68 -2.56 17.26 23.51
CA LYS A 68 -3.03 18.17 24.57
C LYS A 68 -3.80 19.31 23.92
N VAL A 69 -4.99 19.60 24.43
CA VAL A 69 -5.88 20.69 23.96
C VAL A 69 -6.46 21.45 25.15
N GLU A 70 -7.06 22.62 24.88
CA GLU A 70 -7.83 23.39 25.86
C GLU A 70 -9.14 23.84 25.23
N ILE A 71 -10.18 23.00 25.32
CA ILE A 71 -11.48 23.27 24.69
C ILE A 71 -12.54 23.33 25.79
N ASN A 72 -13.19 24.47 25.95
CA ASN A 72 -14.30 24.60 26.89
C ASN A 72 -15.48 23.73 26.42
N ILE A 73 -16.02 22.89 27.30
CA ILE A 73 -17.16 22.01 27.01
C ILE A 73 -18.43 22.80 26.71
N ASP A 74 -18.51 24.06 27.17
CA ASP A 74 -19.64 24.95 26.89
C ASP A 74 -19.58 25.58 25.46
N ASP A 75 -18.54 25.27 24.67
CA ASP A 75 -18.30 25.84 23.33
C ASP A 75 -18.29 24.75 22.24
N GLU A 76 -19.47 24.21 21.94
CA GLU A 76 -19.68 23.09 20.99
C GLU A 76 -19.15 23.36 19.58
N ASN A 77 -19.12 24.63 19.15
CA ASN A 77 -18.67 25.01 17.81
C ASN A 77 -17.17 24.76 17.59
N LYS A 78 -16.36 24.62 18.66
CA LYS A 78 -14.92 24.36 18.53
C LYS A 78 -14.59 22.97 18.01
N PHE A 79 -15.49 21.99 18.13
CA PHE A 79 -15.26 20.61 17.68
C PHE A 79 -15.88 20.27 16.32
N LYS A 80 -16.72 21.18 15.78
CA LYS A 80 -17.26 21.04 14.43
C LYS A 80 -16.07 20.93 13.46
N ASP A 81 -15.99 19.84 12.71
CA ASP A 81 -14.97 19.61 11.69
C ASP A 81 -13.55 19.23 12.18
N VAL A 82 -13.42 18.59 13.35
CA VAL A 82 -12.15 17.98 13.83
C VAL A 82 -12.26 16.44 13.80
N PHE A 83 -11.96 15.83 12.65
CA PHE A 83 -12.12 14.39 12.44
C PHE A 83 -10.80 13.64 12.26
N THR A 84 -9.75 14.33 11.86
CA THR A 84 -8.45 13.75 11.51
C THR A 84 -7.31 14.46 12.24
N VAL A 85 -6.13 13.82 12.26
CA VAL A 85 -4.91 14.42 12.83
C VAL A 85 -4.54 15.70 12.07
N GLU A 86 -4.80 15.74 10.76
CA GLU A 86 -4.56 16.93 9.94
C GLU A 86 -5.52 18.08 10.30
N ASP A 87 -6.76 17.79 10.70
CA ASP A 87 -7.67 18.82 11.22
C ASP A 87 -7.16 19.45 12.52
N ILE A 88 -6.60 18.62 13.42
CA ILE A 88 -5.96 19.11 14.67
C ILE A 88 -4.78 20.02 14.33
N LYS A 89 -3.93 19.60 13.37
CA LYS A 89 -2.77 20.41 12.94
C LYS A 89 -3.20 21.73 12.29
N ARG A 90 -4.20 21.70 11.39
CA ARG A 90 -4.75 22.88 10.73
C ARG A 90 -5.32 23.88 11.75
N ARG A 91 -6.01 23.39 12.78
CA ARG A 91 -6.67 24.21 13.81
C ARG A 91 -5.90 24.32 15.12
N HIS A 92 -4.59 24.03 15.12
CA HIS A 92 -3.79 23.95 16.34
C HIS A 92 -3.83 25.22 17.21
N LYS A 93 -3.92 26.41 16.59
CA LYS A 93 -4.03 27.69 17.31
C LYS A 93 -5.36 27.81 18.05
N GLU A 94 -6.47 27.45 17.39
CA GLU A 94 -7.82 27.54 17.95
C GLU A 94 -8.03 26.54 19.09
N LEU A 95 -7.53 25.31 18.94
CA LEU A 95 -7.65 24.24 19.93
C LEU A 95 -6.58 24.32 21.03
N LYS A 96 -5.61 25.24 20.90
CA LYS A 96 -4.34 25.25 21.64
C LYS A 96 -3.68 23.87 21.67
N ALA A 97 -3.72 23.19 20.52
CA ALA A 97 -3.29 21.81 20.39
C ALA A 97 -1.76 21.70 20.41
N LYS A 98 -1.25 20.77 21.22
CA LYS A 98 0.16 20.38 21.26
C LYS A 98 0.26 18.87 21.20
N PHE A 99 1.03 18.36 20.24
CA PHE A 99 1.34 16.94 20.18
C PHE A 99 2.19 16.54 21.39
N MET A 100 1.82 15.43 22.04
CA MET A 100 2.56 14.89 23.18
C MET A 100 3.61 13.90 22.67
N ASN A 101 4.84 14.38 22.45
CA ASN A 101 5.93 13.57 21.93
C ASN A 101 6.38 12.51 22.97
N PRO A 102 6.44 11.21 22.60
CA PRO A 102 6.91 10.13 23.48
C PRO A 102 8.35 10.25 23.96
N ALA A 103 9.24 10.86 23.18
CA ALA A 103 10.69 10.73 23.38
C ALA A 103 11.30 11.68 24.43
N ASP A 104 10.71 12.85 24.70
CA ASP A 104 11.48 13.94 25.32
C ASP A 104 10.77 14.74 26.44
N LYS A 105 9.53 14.39 26.83
CA LYS A 105 8.75 15.21 27.79
C LYS A 105 7.92 14.41 28.80
N LEU A 106 7.86 14.93 30.02
CA LEU A 106 7.04 14.41 31.12
C LEU A 106 5.60 14.92 30.98
N ILE A 107 4.64 14.23 31.60
CA ILE A 107 3.25 14.69 31.63
C ILE A 107 3.12 16.10 32.24
N ASN A 108 3.96 16.43 33.24
CA ASN A 108 3.96 17.75 33.85
C ASN A 108 4.38 18.88 32.90
N ASP A 109 5.13 18.60 31.83
CA ASP A 109 5.50 19.61 30.82
C ASP A 109 4.29 20.09 30.00
N TYR A 110 3.23 19.27 29.95
CA TYR A 110 1.98 19.59 29.24
C TYR A 110 0.90 20.15 30.17
N PHE A 111 0.96 19.81 31.46
CA PHE A 111 -0.08 20.11 32.46
C PHE A 111 0.49 20.64 33.79
N SER A 112 1.48 21.53 33.73
CA SER A 112 2.17 22.08 34.91
C SER A 112 1.25 22.80 35.92
N GLY A 113 0.13 23.38 35.46
CA GLY A 113 -0.93 23.96 36.30
C GLY A 113 -2.08 23.03 36.66
N GLY A 114 -2.01 21.75 36.24
CA GLY A 114 -3.12 20.80 36.30
C GLY A 114 -4.17 20.99 35.18
N PRO A 115 -5.13 20.05 35.07
CA PRO A 115 -6.22 20.14 34.11
C PRO A 115 -7.23 21.24 34.49
N LEU A 116 -7.64 22.04 33.50
CA LEU A 116 -8.64 23.11 33.67
C LEU A 116 -10.05 22.52 33.88
N ASN A 117 -10.83 23.10 34.79
CA ASN A 117 -12.20 22.63 34.99
C ASN A 117 -13.07 22.90 33.74
N LYS A 118 -14.00 21.99 33.44
CA LYS A 118 -14.90 22.06 32.28
C LYS A 118 -14.22 22.16 30.90
N HIS A 119 -13.00 21.64 30.76
CA HIS A 119 -12.34 21.58 29.46
C HIS A 119 -12.14 20.12 28.99
N VAL A 120 -12.10 19.91 27.67
CA VAL A 120 -11.43 18.75 27.07
C VAL A 120 -9.92 19.01 27.13
N HIS A 121 -9.18 18.02 27.60
CA HIS A 121 -7.73 18.14 27.85
C HIS A 121 -6.91 17.39 26.83
N ILE A 122 -7.41 16.25 26.35
CA ILE A 122 -6.66 15.33 25.49
C ILE A 122 -7.57 14.82 24.38
N ILE A 123 -7.12 14.99 23.13
CA ILE A 123 -7.66 14.25 21.98
C ILE A 123 -6.76 13.04 21.75
N ILE A 124 -7.37 11.86 21.68
CA ILE A 124 -6.68 10.58 21.49
C ILE A 124 -6.93 10.09 20.08
N ALA A 125 -5.88 10.00 19.28
CA ALA A 125 -5.90 9.46 17.92
C ALA A 125 -5.29 8.05 17.93
N VAL A 126 -6.10 7.03 17.70
CA VAL A 126 -5.63 5.64 17.54
C VAL A 126 -5.73 5.24 16.07
N PRO A 127 -4.77 4.48 15.51
CA PRO A 127 -4.93 3.89 14.21
C PRO A 127 -6.11 2.92 14.28
N THR A 128 -7.14 3.22 13.52
CA THR A 128 -8.41 2.52 13.57
C THR A 128 -8.25 1.09 13.03
N SER A 129 -8.27 0.11 13.92
CA SER A 129 -8.76 -1.24 13.61
C SER A 129 -10.28 -1.24 13.89
N THR A 130 -11.10 -1.19 12.85
CA THR A 130 -12.55 -1.01 12.99
C THR A 130 -13.29 -2.35 13.00
N ALA A 131 -13.40 -2.94 14.18
CA ALA A 131 -14.46 -3.88 14.54
C ALA A 131 -15.26 -3.30 15.71
N GLY A 132 -16.35 -2.58 15.41
CA GLY A 132 -17.31 -2.02 16.38
C GLY A 132 -18.08 -0.84 15.79
N PRO A 133 -19.42 -0.78 15.89
CA PRO A 133 -20.24 0.10 15.05
C PRO A 133 -20.32 1.51 15.62
N SER A 134 -19.56 2.46 15.07
CA SER A 134 -19.94 3.86 15.12
C SER A 134 -21.01 4.10 14.07
N GLN A 135 -22.25 4.36 14.50
CA GLN A 135 -23.26 5.01 13.67
C GLN A 135 -22.81 6.47 13.42
N GLY A 136 -21.83 6.62 12.53
CA GLY A 136 -21.49 7.89 11.89
C GLY A 136 -22.38 8.05 10.67
N VAL A 137 -22.77 9.29 10.38
CA VAL A 137 -23.52 9.65 9.16
C VAL A 137 -22.83 9.00 7.96
N LEU A 138 -23.54 8.09 7.29
CA LEU A 138 -23.06 7.40 6.09
C LEU A 138 -22.72 8.44 5.03
N GLN A 139 -21.47 8.48 4.59
CA GLN A 139 -21.11 9.32 3.46
C GLN A 139 -21.73 8.74 2.19
N VAL A 140 -22.25 9.62 1.32
CA VAL A 140 -22.76 9.25 0.00
C VAL A 140 -21.76 9.75 -1.02
N ILE A 141 -21.34 8.89 -1.94
CA ILE A 141 -20.50 9.30 -3.07
C ILE A 141 -21.38 10.15 -3.99
N LYS A 142 -21.02 11.43 -4.17
CA LYS A 142 -21.70 12.30 -5.11
C LYS A 142 -21.55 11.74 -6.52
N SER A 143 -22.67 11.37 -7.14
CA SER A 143 -22.68 10.95 -8.54
C SER A 143 -22.35 12.13 -9.43
N LYS A 144 -21.56 11.89 -10.46
CA LYS A 144 -21.20 12.85 -11.52
C LYS A 144 -21.53 12.25 -12.89
N SER A 145 -21.74 13.09 -13.89
CA SER A 145 -21.88 12.59 -15.27
C SER A 145 -20.54 12.05 -15.80
N LYS A 146 -20.60 11.25 -16.87
CA LYS A 146 -19.40 10.74 -17.53
C LYS A 146 -18.51 11.87 -18.05
N GLU A 147 -19.12 12.91 -18.61
CA GLU A 147 -18.44 14.08 -19.17
C GLU A 147 -17.75 14.89 -18.07
N GLU A 148 -18.42 15.11 -16.92
CA GLU A 148 -17.83 15.79 -15.77
C GLU A 148 -16.60 15.05 -15.24
N VAL A 149 -16.70 13.72 -15.07
CA VAL A 149 -15.58 12.90 -14.58
C VAL A 149 -14.42 12.89 -15.57
N LEU A 150 -14.69 12.76 -16.86
CA LEU A 150 -13.63 12.81 -17.88
C LEU A 150 -12.98 14.19 -17.96
N SER A 151 -13.74 15.27 -17.80
CA SER A 151 -13.19 16.64 -17.73
C SER A 151 -12.30 16.83 -16.49
N ASP A 152 -12.72 16.32 -15.33
CA ASP A 152 -11.91 16.35 -14.11
C ASP A 152 -10.61 15.56 -14.31
N ALA A 153 -10.70 14.35 -14.89
CA ALA A 153 -9.54 13.51 -15.18
C ALA A 153 -8.60 14.17 -16.20
N GLU A 154 -9.13 14.85 -17.22
CA GLU A 154 -8.34 15.61 -18.20
C GLU A 154 -7.59 16.77 -17.55
N SER A 155 -8.20 17.45 -16.57
CA SER A 155 -7.54 18.50 -15.80
C SER A 155 -6.35 17.95 -15.02
N HIS A 156 -6.52 16.79 -14.36
CA HIS A 156 -5.41 16.08 -13.70
C HIS A 156 -4.31 15.68 -14.69
N TRP A 157 -4.67 15.11 -15.84
CA TRP A 157 -3.72 14.77 -16.90
C TRP A 157 -2.94 16.01 -17.37
N THR A 158 -3.63 17.11 -17.67
CA THR A 158 -3.01 18.35 -18.16
C THR A 158 -1.97 18.88 -17.18
N GLY A 159 -2.24 18.83 -15.87
CA GLY A 159 -1.29 19.25 -14.84
C GLY A 159 -0.08 18.32 -14.65
N LEU A 160 -0.15 17.08 -15.14
CA LEU A 160 0.89 16.07 -14.98
C LEU A 160 1.61 15.73 -16.29
N LYS A 161 1.03 16.06 -17.45
CA LYS A 161 1.45 15.61 -18.78
C LYS A 161 2.94 15.82 -19.01
N ASP A 162 3.45 17.01 -18.73
CA ASP A 162 4.86 17.34 -19.00
C ASP A 162 5.80 16.44 -18.18
N LYS A 163 5.47 16.17 -16.91
CA LYS A 163 6.23 15.26 -16.03
C LYS A 163 6.10 13.79 -16.42
N LEU A 164 4.93 13.37 -16.94
CA LEU A 164 4.66 11.97 -17.28
C LEU A 164 5.22 11.56 -18.64
N ILE A 165 5.45 12.52 -19.54
CA ILE A 165 6.04 12.27 -20.86
C ILE A 165 7.58 12.24 -20.79
N GLU A 166 8.18 12.82 -19.75
CA GLU A 166 9.60 12.68 -19.49
C GLU A 166 9.97 11.22 -19.20
N THR A 167 11.10 10.77 -19.78
CA THR A 167 11.64 9.45 -19.51
C THR A 167 12.04 9.37 -18.03
N ILE A 168 11.58 8.33 -17.34
CA ILE A 168 11.99 8.07 -15.96
C ILE A 168 13.39 7.47 -15.99
N GLU A 169 14.36 8.26 -15.56
CA GLU A 169 15.73 7.83 -15.33
C GLU A 169 15.92 7.50 -13.85
N LEU A 170 16.51 6.34 -13.58
CA LEU A 170 16.83 5.92 -12.22
C LEU A 170 18.23 6.43 -11.88
N GLU A 171 18.35 7.20 -10.81
CA GLU A 171 19.66 7.58 -10.27
C GLU A 171 20.46 6.33 -9.90
N GLU A 172 21.76 6.32 -10.22
CA GLU A 172 22.64 5.20 -9.92
C GLU A 172 23.30 5.36 -8.55
N PHE A 173 23.45 4.23 -7.86
CA PHE A 173 24.09 4.15 -6.56
C PHE A 173 25.58 4.25 -6.75
N ARG A 174 26.16 5.29 -6.16
CA ARG A 174 27.59 5.59 -6.26
C ARG A 174 28.23 5.49 -4.89
N VAL A 175 29.39 4.84 -4.86
CA VAL A 175 30.26 4.74 -3.70
C VAL A 175 31.55 5.51 -3.91
N SER A 176 32.10 6.04 -2.82
CA SER A 176 33.41 6.68 -2.76
C SER A 176 34.20 6.09 -1.60
N ASN A 177 35.51 5.89 -1.77
CA ASN A 177 36.40 5.34 -0.75
C ASN A 177 36.11 3.87 -0.37
N HIS A 178 35.57 3.10 -1.31
CA HIS A 178 35.31 1.66 -1.13
C HIS A 178 36.38 0.82 -1.85
N LYS A 179 36.86 -0.28 -1.25
CA LYS A 179 37.86 -1.17 -1.88
C LYS A 179 37.41 -1.69 -3.26
N TYR A 180 36.10 -1.87 -3.43
CA TYR A 180 35.47 -2.32 -4.67
C TYR A 180 34.69 -1.21 -5.39
N GLU A 181 35.07 0.05 -5.19
CA GLU A 181 34.39 1.24 -5.75
C GLU A 181 34.10 1.11 -7.26
N ASN A 182 35.13 0.78 -8.05
CA ASN A 182 34.98 0.65 -9.51
C ASN A 182 33.95 -0.43 -9.88
N SER A 183 33.93 -1.57 -9.18
CA SER A 183 32.99 -2.66 -9.46
C SER A 183 31.55 -2.27 -9.11
N ILE A 184 31.34 -1.65 -7.95
CA ILE A 184 30.00 -1.24 -7.51
C ILE A 184 29.48 -0.12 -8.41
N ASN A 185 30.30 0.89 -8.69
CA ASN A 185 29.91 2.02 -9.53
C ASN A 185 29.67 1.59 -10.99
N ALA A 186 30.41 0.61 -11.51
CA ALA A 186 30.18 0.08 -12.85
C ALA A 186 28.92 -0.80 -12.96
N SER A 187 28.42 -1.32 -11.83
CA SER A 187 27.25 -2.20 -11.84
C SER A 187 25.93 -1.48 -12.15
N GLY A 188 25.84 -0.15 -11.96
CA GLY A 188 24.63 0.61 -12.31
C GLY A 188 23.41 0.30 -11.43
N ILE A 189 23.62 -0.07 -10.15
CA ILE A 189 22.52 -0.33 -9.21
C ILE A 189 21.67 0.94 -9.03
N PRO A 190 20.34 0.90 -9.22
CA PRO A 190 19.47 2.06 -8.95
C PRO A 190 19.44 2.49 -7.47
N VAL A 191 19.23 3.77 -7.22
CA VAL A 191 18.97 4.35 -5.90
C VAL A 191 17.49 4.66 -5.75
N ILE A 192 16.91 4.19 -4.65
CA ILE A 192 15.57 4.59 -4.21
C ILE A 192 15.65 5.07 -2.76
N ASN A 193 15.24 6.31 -2.51
CA ASN A 193 15.27 6.93 -1.19
C ASN A 193 16.64 6.83 -0.49
N GLY A 194 17.71 7.04 -1.26
CA GLY A 194 19.09 6.98 -0.77
C GLY A 194 19.61 5.56 -0.49
N ARG A 195 18.92 4.51 -0.95
CA ARG A 195 19.35 3.11 -0.78
C ARG A 195 19.51 2.40 -2.13
N PRO A 196 20.50 1.51 -2.28
CA PRO A 196 20.62 0.65 -3.47
C PRO A 196 19.37 -0.23 -3.58
N SER A 197 18.87 -0.43 -4.80
CA SER A 197 17.63 -1.15 -5.09
C SER A 197 17.85 -2.24 -6.13
N PHE A 198 18.14 -3.46 -5.67
CA PHE A 198 18.36 -4.59 -6.58
C PHE A 198 17.08 -5.07 -7.24
N ILE A 199 15.92 -4.82 -6.64
CA ILE A 199 14.61 -5.15 -7.24
C ILE A 199 14.37 -4.41 -8.56
N LEU A 200 14.99 -3.24 -8.76
CA LEU A 200 14.91 -2.45 -10.02
C LEU A 200 16.15 -2.60 -10.92
N HIS A 201 17.24 -3.18 -10.41
CA HIS A 201 18.47 -3.37 -11.17
C HIS A 201 18.29 -4.41 -12.29
N SER A 202 18.92 -4.20 -13.45
CA SER A 202 18.81 -5.07 -14.64
C SER A 202 17.36 -5.44 -15.01
N LEU A 203 16.39 -4.52 -14.88
CA LEU A 203 15.06 -4.75 -15.45
C LEU A 203 15.15 -4.69 -16.99
N PRO A 204 14.58 -5.67 -17.72
CA PRO A 204 14.75 -5.75 -19.18
C PRO A 204 14.08 -4.55 -19.87
N GLY A 205 14.80 -3.84 -20.72
CA GLY A 205 14.29 -2.69 -21.48
C GLY A 205 13.78 -3.04 -22.88
N SER A 206 14.21 -4.16 -23.44
CA SER A 206 13.84 -4.67 -24.77
C SER A 206 13.75 -6.19 -24.78
N ASP A 207 13.23 -6.81 -25.84
CA ASP A 207 13.11 -8.27 -25.95
C ASP A 207 14.45 -9.01 -25.85
N ASN A 208 15.54 -8.35 -26.28
CA ASN A 208 16.89 -8.89 -26.29
C ASN A 208 17.64 -8.71 -24.96
N GLU A 209 17.11 -7.88 -24.06
CA GLU A 209 17.68 -7.73 -22.71
C GLU A 209 17.11 -8.78 -21.75
N GLU A 210 18.02 -9.44 -21.04
CA GLU A 210 17.70 -10.43 -20.02
C GLU A 210 17.68 -9.77 -18.64
N GLY A 211 16.66 -10.13 -17.86
CA GLY A 211 16.56 -9.75 -16.46
C GLY A 211 17.24 -10.76 -15.56
N TYR A 212 16.67 -10.95 -14.37
CA TYR A 212 17.11 -11.96 -13.43
C TYR A 212 16.28 -13.24 -13.49
N LEU A 213 15.06 -13.20 -14.03
CA LEU A 213 14.33 -14.42 -14.29
C LEU A 213 14.95 -15.14 -15.48
N HIS A 214 15.04 -16.47 -15.37
CA HIS A 214 15.35 -17.31 -16.53
C HIS A 214 14.35 -17.06 -17.66
N LYS A 215 14.88 -17.00 -18.88
CA LYS A 215 14.12 -16.66 -20.09
C LYS A 215 12.93 -17.60 -20.30
N GLU A 216 13.12 -18.89 -20.02
CA GLU A 216 12.09 -19.92 -20.12
C GLU A 216 10.95 -19.66 -19.14
N THR A 217 11.27 -19.34 -17.87
CA THR A 217 10.27 -19.04 -16.84
C THR A 217 9.46 -17.81 -17.18
N LEU A 218 10.12 -16.74 -17.66
CA LEU A 218 9.43 -15.51 -18.07
C LEU A 218 8.53 -15.75 -19.28
N ALA A 219 8.99 -16.53 -20.27
CA ALA A 219 8.20 -16.89 -21.44
C ALA A 219 6.98 -17.74 -21.07
N GLU A 220 7.14 -18.70 -20.14
CA GLU A 220 6.02 -19.52 -19.65
C GLU A 220 5.00 -18.67 -18.88
N LEU A 221 5.46 -17.78 -18.01
CA LEU A 221 4.62 -16.84 -17.29
C LEU A 221 3.81 -15.96 -18.25
N LEU A 222 4.47 -15.37 -19.25
CA LEU A 222 3.82 -14.54 -20.26
C LEU A 222 2.76 -15.33 -21.04
N ASN A 223 3.10 -16.55 -21.47
CA ASN A 223 2.17 -17.44 -22.19
C ASN A 223 0.93 -17.79 -21.34
N ASN A 224 1.11 -18.04 -20.03
CA ASN A 224 -0.01 -18.33 -19.12
C ASN A 224 -0.91 -17.11 -18.92
N VAL A 225 -0.32 -15.91 -18.82
CA VAL A 225 -1.05 -14.64 -18.74
C VAL A 225 -1.91 -14.42 -19.98
N MET A 226 -1.36 -14.63 -21.18
CA MET A 226 -2.10 -14.43 -22.43
C MET A 226 -3.26 -15.43 -22.61
N LYS A 227 -3.14 -16.64 -22.05
CA LYS A 227 -4.17 -17.69 -22.19
C LYS A 227 -5.23 -17.68 -21.10
N SER A 228 -4.94 -17.09 -19.95
CA SER A 228 -5.80 -17.21 -18.76
C SER A 228 -6.52 -15.90 -18.42
N PRO A 229 -7.76 -15.94 -17.89
CA PRO A 229 -8.44 -14.76 -17.36
C PRO A 229 -7.94 -14.37 -15.95
N TRP A 230 -7.35 -15.32 -15.24
CA TRP A 230 -6.69 -15.08 -13.95
C TRP A 230 -5.51 -16.05 -13.77
N LEU A 231 -4.53 -15.60 -12.98
CA LEU A 231 -3.34 -16.33 -12.61
C LEU A 231 -3.00 -16.04 -11.14
N PHE A 232 -2.70 -17.09 -10.38
CA PHE A 232 -2.20 -16.99 -9.02
C PHE A 232 -0.70 -17.25 -9.03
N LEU A 233 0.07 -16.24 -8.66
CA LEU A 233 1.52 -16.33 -8.57
C LEU A 233 1.92 -16.77 -7.16
N LEU A 234 2.26 -18.05 -7.04
CA LEU A 234 2.62 -18.70 -5.78
C LEU A 234 4.13 -18.79 -5.59
N GLY A 235 4.55 -18.87 -4.34
CA GLY A 235 5.94 -19.02 -3.95
C GLY A 235 6.15 -18.61 -2.50
N THR A 236 7.21 -19.13 -1.88
CA THR A 236 7.59 -18.77 -0.51
C THR A 236 7.97 -17.29 -0.40
N SER A 237 8.03 -16.75 0.82
CA SER A 237 8.50 -15.37 1.00
C SER A 237 9.91 -15.23 0.42
N GLY A 238 10.12 -14.20 -0.39
CA GLY A 238 11.43 -13.94 -0.99
C GLY A 238 11.83 -14.82 -2.16
N SER A 239 10.92 -15.66 -2.68
CA SER A 239 11.15 -16.52 -3.84
C SER A 239 11.19 -15.78 -5.18
N GLY A 240 11.19 -14.44 -5.21
CA GLY A 240 11.26 -13.65 -6.45
C GLY A 240 9.92 -13.19 -7.06
N LYS A 241 8.76 -13.48 -6.45
CA LYS A 241 7.42 -13.15 -7.01
C LYS A 241 7.27 -11.70 -7.51
N THR A 242 7.55 -10.71 -6.66
CA THR A 242 7.48 -9.29 -7.05
C THR A 242 8.41 -8.98 -8.22
N ARG A 243 9.63 -9.54 -8.20
CA ARG A 243 10.58 -9.37 -9.31
C ARG A 243 10.06 -10.00 -10.60
N SER A 244 9.41 -11.16 -10.53
CA SER A 244 8.76 -11.81 -11.68
C SER A 244 7.64 -10.94 -12.27
N LEU A 245 6.84 -10.29 -11.43
CA LEU A 245 5.81 -9.35 -11.90
C LEU A 245 6.44 -8.13 -12.59
N TYR A 246 7.55 -7.61 -12.08
CA TYR A 246 8.24 -6.47 -12.69
C TYR A 246 8.80 -6.85 -14.07
N GLU A 247 9.51 -7.97 -14.16
CA GLU A 247 10.06 -8.40 -15.45
C GLU A 247 8.98 -8.76 -16.47
N LEU A 248 7.86 -9.35 -16.05
CA LEU A 248 6.68 -9.54 -16.89
C LEU A 248 6.17 -8.20 -17.44
N LEU A 249 5.97 -7.21 -16.58
CA LEU A 249 5.46 -5.90 -16.97
C LEU A 249 6.48 -5.02 -17.70
N CYS A 250 7.75 -5.41 -17.73
CA CYS A 250 8.75 -4.85 -18.62
C CYS A 250 8.66 -5.38 -20.06
N LYS A 251 8.04 -6.55 -20.28
CA LYS A 251 7.85 -7.16 -21.62
C LYS A 251 6.47 -6.90 -22.21
N THR A 252 5.49 -6.53 -21.39
CA THR A 252 4.13 -6.21 -21.84
C THR A 252 3.54 -5.08 -21.02
N PHE A 253 2.79 -4.19 -21.67
CA PHE A 253 2.05 -3.17 -20.94
C PHE A 253 1.02 -3.84 -20.04
N GLY A 254 0.90 -3.37 -18.81
CA GLY A 254 -0.06 -3.92 -17.85
C GLY A 254 -0.16 -3.05 -16.61
N ILE A 255 -1.16 -3.32 -15.79
CA ILE A 255 -1.41 -2.55 -14.57
C ILE A 255 -0.73 -3.24 -13.39
N TYR A 256 0.05 -2.49 -12.61
CA TYR A 256 0.64 -2.95 -11.36
C TYR A 256 -0.01 -2.21 -10.18
N LEU A 257 -0.55 -2.99 -9.25
CA LEU A 257 -1.06 -2.54 -7.96
C LEU A 257 -0.36 -3.35 -6.87
N SER A 258 -0.08 -2.72 -5.73
CA SER A 258 0.56 -3.38 -4.58
C SER A 258 -0.16 -3.00 -3.31
N LEU A 259 -0.47 -3.99 -2.46
CA LEU A 259 -0.99 -3.70 -1.12
C LEU A 259 0.17 -3.42 -0.16
N SER A 260 -0.07 -2.51 0.78
CA SER A 260 0.93 -1.95 1.68
C SER A 260 2.09 -1.24 0.96
N ALA A 261 1.80 -0.60 -0.16
CA ALA A 261 2.77 0.19 -0.90
C ALA A 261 3.20 1.42 -0.08
N GLY A 262 4.48 1.79 -0.16
CA GLY A 262 5.03 2.96 0.53
C GLY A 262 5.00 2.92 2.07
N ASN A 263 4.59 1.79 2.68
CA ASN A 263 4.78 1.52 4.11
C ASN A 263 6.12 0.82 4.29
N VAL A 264 7.10 1.54 4.84
CA VAL A 264 8.51 1.09 4.98
C VAL A 264 9.14 0.89 3.59
N SER A 265 10.45 1.06 3.47
CA SER A 265 11.21 1.12 2.20
C SER A 265 11.21 -0.16 1.34
N ARG A 266 10.24 -1.08 1.50
CA ARG A 266 10.26 -2.43 0.91
C ARG A 266 9.31 -2.61 -0.27
N ASN A 267 8.13 -2.00 -0.27
CA ASN A 267 7.14 -2.18 -1.34
C ASN A 267 6.97 -0.89 -2.16
N LEU A 268 7.47 -0.91 -3.40
CA LEU A 268 7.30 0.17 -4.37
C LEU A 268 5.89 0.13 -4.96
N GLY A 269 5.39 1.29 -5.40
CA GLY A 269 4.03 1.42 -5.91
C GLY A 269 3.29 2.62 -5.35
N SER A 270 2.13 2.84 -5.95
CA SER A 270 1.12 3.75 -5.42
C SER A 270 0.38 3.16 -4.22
N GLN A 271 -0.05 4.04 -3.32
CA GLN A 271 -0.92 3.77 -2.17
C GLN A 271 -2.40 3.86 -2.53
N ASP A 272 -2.77 4.05 -3.80
CA ASP A 272 -4.15 4.21 -4.24
C ASP A 272 -5.09 3.10 -3.77
N ILE A 273 -4.65 1.84 -3.78
CA ILE A 273 -5.43 0.71 -3.26
C ILE A 273 -5.56 0.74 -1.73
N ASP A 274 -4.48 1.01 -1.00
CA ASP A 274 -4.48 1.06 0.47
C ASP A 274 -5.34 2.23 0.98
N VAL A 275 -5.17 3.40 0.37
CA VAL A 275 -5.98 4.60 0.65
C VAL A 275 -7.45 4.31 0.33
N SER A 276 -7.74 3.68 -0.82
CA SER A 276 -9.11 3.31 -1.19
C SER A 276 -9.74 2.33 -0.21
N ILE A 277 -9.00 1.31 0.26
CA ILE A 277 -9.47 0.35 1.28
C ILE A 277 -9.75 1.07 2.61
N SER A 278 -8.89 2.01 3.01
CA SER A 278 -9.06 2.79 4.23
C SER A 278 -10.28 3.71 4.14
N GLU A 279 -10.48 4.38 3.01
CA GLU A 279 -11.61 5.28 2.78
C GLU A 279 -12.93 4.55 2.64
N LEU A 280 -12.91 3.33 2.09
CA LEU A 280 -14.11 2.50 1.92
C LEU A 280 -14.88 2.29 3.22
N VAL A 281 -14.19 2.24 4.38
CA VAL A 281 -14.80 2.07 5.71
C VAL A 281 -15.98 3.02 5.94
N GLN A 282 -15.85 4.26 5.47
CA GLN A 282 -16.83 5.34 5.65
C GLN A 282 -18.15 5.10 4.92
N TYR A 283 -18.14 4.19 3.95
CA TYR A 283 -19.27 3.84 3.09
C TYR A 283 -19.81 2.44 3.38
N LEU A 284 -19.14 1.66 4.24
CA LEU A 284 -19.60 0.33 4.60
C LEU A 284 -20.82 0.40 5.52
N THR A 285 -21.81 -0.42 5.19
CA THR A 285 -23.05 -0.60 5.91
C THR A 285 -23.13 -2.02 6.50
N ASN A 286 -24.27 -2.34 7.10
CA ASN A 286 -24.59 -3.72 7.48
C ASN A 286 -25.15 -4.54 6.30
N ASP A 287 -25.33 -3.94 5.12
CA ASP A 287 -25.82 -4.58 3.90
C ASP A 287 -24.61 -5.02 3.02
N PRO A 288 -24.32 -6.32 2.94
CA PRO A 288 -23.17 -6.83 2.19
C PRO A 288 -23.26 -6.59 0.68
N GLU A 289 -24.46 -6.53 0.10
CA GLU A 289 -24.65 -6.29 -1.34
C GLU A 289 -24.28 -4.86 -1.68
N LYS A 290 -24.78 -3.89 -0.89
CA LYS A 290 -24.39 -2.48 -1.03
C LYS A 290 -22.88 -2.29 -0.83
N ASN A 291 -22.31 -2.95 0.18
CA ASN A 291 -20.87 -2.90 0.43
C ASN A 291 -20.07 -3.42 -0.76
N THR A 292 -20.55 -4.49 -1.38
CA THR A 292 -19.92 -5.09 -2.57
C THR A 292 -19.94 -4.13 -3.75
N ILE A 293 -21.09 -3.52 -4.04
CA ILE A 293 -21.24 -2.55 -5.14
C ILE A 293 -20.30 -1.36 -4.93
N ILE A 294 -20.26 -0.81 -3.71
CA ILE A 294 -19.40 0.32 -3.38
C ILE A 294 -17.92 -0.07 -3.46
N ALA A 295 -17.54 -1.25 -2.95
CA ALA A 295 -16.17 -1.71 -3.00
C ALA A 295 -15.69 -1.95 -4.45
N LEU A 296 -16.54 -2.50 -5.32
CA LEU A 296 -16.26 -2.62 -6.75
C LEU A 296 -16.13 -1.25 -7.41
N ARG A 297 -16.98 -0.29 -7.04
CA ARG A 297 -16.87 1.09 -7.52
C ARG A 297 -15.51 1.71 -7.19
N PHE A 298 -14.96 1.41 -6.00
CA PHE A 298 -13.64 1.86 -5.60
C PHE A 298 -12.51 1.18 -6.40
N THR A 299 -12.53 -0.15 -6.51
CA THR A 299 -11.44 -0.87 -7.20
C THR A 299 -11.45 -0.63 -8.71
N ARG A 300 -12.63 -0.48 -9.33
CA ARG A 300 -12.76 -0.12 -10.75
C ARG A 300 -12.34 1.32 -11.04
N ALA A 301 -12.54 2.24 -10.09
CA ALA A 301 -12.05 3.61 -10.22
C ALA A 301 -10.52 3.68 -10.25
N ILE A 302 -9.82 2.84 -9.46
CA ILE A 302 -8.36 2.70 -9.54
C ILE A 302 -7.95 2.21 -10.93
N LEU A 303 -8.57 1.12 -11.41
CA LEU A 303 -8.28 0.57 -12.73
C LEU A 303 -8.51 1.60 -13.85
N LEU A 304 -9.63 2.33 -13.81
CA LEU A 304 -9.94 3.41 -14.76
C LEU A 304 -8.88 4.50 -14.75
N GLY A 305 -8.42 4.93 -13.56
CA GLY A 305 -7.35 5.90 -13.44
C GLY A 305 -6.08 5.47 -14.19
N ARG A 306 -5.71 4.20 -14.04
CA ARG A 306 -4.54 3.61 -14.71
C ARG A 306 -4.74 3.52 -16.23
N LEU A 307 -5.89 3.03 -16.67
CA LEU A 307 -6.23 2.88 -18.08
C LEU A 307 -6.32 4.23 -18.79
N PHE A 308 -6.89 5.25 -18.13
CA PHE A 308 -6.99 6.60 -18.66
C PHE A 308 -5.60 7.20 -18.94
N ILE A 309 -4.69 7.16 -17.95
CA ILE A 309 -3.34 7.68 -18.12
C ILE A 309 -2.56 6.88 -19.17
N LEU A 310 -2.69 5.56 -19.18
CA LEU A 310 -2.07 4.71 -20.20
C LEU A 310 -2.57 5.07 -21.61
N SER A 311 -3.87 5.27 -21.80
CA SER A 311 -4.44 5.69 -23.10
C SER A 311 -3.84 7.03 -23.55
N LYS A 312 -3.80 8.01 -22.64
CA LYS A 312 -3.25 9.34 -22.94
C LYS A 312 -1.77 9.32 -23.31
N LEU A 313 -0.99 8.49 -22.63
CA LEU A 313 0.42 8.28 -22.96
C LEU A 313 0.59 7.61 -24.32
N LEU A 314 -0.20 6.58 -24.62
CA LEU A 314 -0.14 5.93 -25.93
C LEU A 314 -0.53 6.87 -27.07
N GLU A 315 -1.63 7.63 -26.92
CA GLU A 315 -2.07 8.63 -27.89
C GLU A 315 -1.00 9.72 -28.13
N SER A 316 -0.38 10.22 -27.05
CA SER A 316 0.64 11.28 -27.14
C SER A 316 1.93 10.82 -27.84
N ASN A 317 2.24 9.52 -27.80
CA ASN A 317 3.45 8.95 -28.41
C ASN A 317 3.25 8.47 -29.86
N GLN A 318 2.02 8.44 -30.39
CA GLN A 318 1.79 8.09 -31.80
C GLN A 318 2.33 9.14 -32.80
N GLY A 319 2.63 10.36 -32.34
CA GLY A 319 3.14 11.46 -33.19
C GLY A 319 4.59 11.91 -32.92
N CYS A 320 5.23 11.40 -31.86
CA CYS A 320 6.59 11.76 -31.47
C CYS A 320 7.41 10.47 -31.30
N ASN A 321 8.62 10.43 -31.87
CA ASN A 321 9.55 9.30 -31.78
C ASN A 321 10.14 9.17 -30.35
N ARG A 322 9.27 9.02 -29.33
CA ARG A 322 9.63 8.88 -27.92
C ARG A 322 9.35 7.43 -27.50
N ASN A 323 10.41 6.78 -27.01
CA ASN A 323 10.44 5.39 -26.56
C ASN A 323 9.62 5.16 -25.27
N PHE A 324 8.29 5.31 -25.32
CA PHE A 324 7.42 4.87 -24.23
C PHE A 324 7.31 3.35 -24.25
N THR A 325 8.05 2.71 -23.36
CA THR A 325 8.13 1.24 -23.27
C THR A 325 7.31 0.71 -22.09
N PRO A 326 6.99 -0.60 -22.06
CA PRO A 326 6.38 -1.21 -20.88
C PRO A 326 7.20 -1.01 -19.60
N LYS A 327 8.54 -1.00 -19.70
CA LYS A 327 9.44 -0.65 -18.58
C LYS A 327 9.19 0.78 -18.07
N GLN A 328 9.09 1.77 -18.94
CA GLN A 328 8.77 3.15 -18.54
C GLN A 328 7.39 3.24 -17.88
N TRP A 329 6.41 2.53 -18.43
CA TRP A 329 5.08 2.43 -17.82
C TRP A 329 5.10 1.76 -16.44
N LEU A 330 5.88 0.69 -16.25
CA LEU A 330 6.05 0.04 -14.95
C LEU A 330 6.66 1.01 -13.94
N LEU A 331 7.78 1.67 -14.28
CA LEU A 331 8.44 2.61 -13.38
C LEU A 331 7.51 3.74 -12.93
N MET A 332 6.63 4.22 -13.80
CA MET A 332 5.62 5.22 -13.47
C MET A 332 4.62 4.75 -12.41
N GLN A 333 4.27 3.47 -12.45
CA GLN A 333 3.36 2.87 -11.47
C GLN A 333 4.07 2.61 -10.12
N LEU A 334 5.38 2.35 -10.15
CA LEU A 334 6.22 2.07 -8.98
C LEU A 334 6.67 3.33 -8.23
N LEU A 335 6.91 4.43 -8.95
CA LEU A 335 7.62 5.61 -8.45
C LEU A 335 6.82 6.93 -8.59
N PRO A 336 5.52 6.97 -8.27
CA PRO A 336 4.70 8.16 -8.54
C PRO A 336 5.22 9.43 -7.84
N ARG A 337 5.75 9.28 -6.61
CA ARG A 337 6.30 10.38 -5.82
C ARG A 337 7.60 10.93 -6.37
N GLN A 338 8.42 10.12 -7.06
CA GLN A 338 9.64 10.64 -7.69
C GLN A 338 9.30 11.50 -8.91
N ILE A 339 8.17 11.23 -9.58
CA ILE A 339 7.74 11.94 -10.78
C ILE A 339 7.09 13.28 -10.43
N SER A 340 6.10 13.28 -9.53
CA SER A 340 5.32 14.50 -9.26
C SER A 340 5.57 15.14 -7.89
N GLY A 341 6.31 14.47 -7.00
CA GLY A 341 6.44 14.83 -5.58
C GLY A 341 5.34 14.24 -4.69
N GLU A 342 4.28 13.70 -5.28
CA GLU A 342 3.14 13.11 -4.57
C GLU A 342 2.62 11.85 -5.26
N ASP A 343 1.71 11.12 -4.61
CA ASP A 343 1.08 9.96 -5.24
C ASP A 343 -0.13 10.39 -6.07
N PHE A 344 0.12 10.75 -7.32
CA PHE A 344 -0.90 11.29 -8.23
C PHE A 344 -1.99 10.28 -8.64
N TRP A 345 -1.78 8.99 -8.41
CA TRP A 345 -2.78 7.95 -8.69
C TRP A 345 -3.96 8.01 -7.71
N VAL A 346 -3.72 8.42 -6.47
CA VAL A 346 -4.76 8.59 -5.44
C VAL A 346 -5.83 9.60 -5.88
N PRO A 347 -5.52 10.88 -6.20
CA PRO A 347 -6.53 11.83 -6.64
C PRO A 347 -7.19 11.43 -7.97
N ILE A 348 -6.44 10.90 -8.93
CA ILE A 348 -7.02 10.40 -10.20
C ILE A 348 -8.05 9.30 -9.94
N SER A 349 -7.74 8.31 -9.09
CA SER A 349 -8.70 7.24 -8.76
C SER A 349 -9.96 7.80 -8.10
N ARG A 350 -9.85 8.83 -7.23
CA ARG A 350 -10.99 9.47 -6.57
C ARG A 350 -11.95 10.14 -7.55
N VAL A 351 -11.44 10.70 -8.66
CA VAL A 351 -12.28 11.30 -9.72
C VAL A 351 -13.22 10.25 -10.32
N PHE A 352 -12.69 9.08 -10.69
CA PHE A 352 -13.48 7.99 -11.29
C PHE A 352 -14.45 7.30 -10.32
N ARG A 353 -14.37 7.56 -9.02
CA ARG A 353 -15.39 7.10 -8.06
C ARG A 353 -16.71 7.82 -8.27
N GLY A 354 -16.74 9.00 -8.89
CA GLY A 354 -17.98 9.74 -9.16
C GLY A 354 -18.95 9.05 -10.12
N LEU A 355 -18.46 8.08 -10.90
CA LEU A 355 -19.24 7.38 -11.92
C LEU A 355 -20.21 6.34 -11.37
N SER A 356 -21.28 6.06 -12.12
CA SER A 356 -22.12 4.87 -11.96
C SER A 356 -21.32 3.60 -12.28
N GLN A 357 -21.81 2.43 -11.86
CA GLN A 357 -21.12 1.17 -12.16
C GLN A 357 -21.16 0.86 -13.67
N GLU A 358 -22.28 1.17 -14.31
CA GLU A 358 -22.49 1.00 -15.75
C GLU A 358 -21.51 1.87 -16.55
N ASP A 359 -21.34 3.13 -16.16
CA ASP A 359 -20.38 4.03 -16.81
C ASP A 359 -18.93 3.59 -16.60
N GLN A 360 -18.61 3.05 -15.41
CA GLN A 360 -17.27 2.50 -15.16
C GLN A 360 -16.98 1.32 -16.09
N ASP A 361 -17.94 0.40 -16.24
CA ASP A 361 -17.78 -0.80 -17.06
C ASP A 361 -17.69 -0.47 -18.55
N GLU A 362 -18.48 0.51 -19.01
CA GLU A 362 -18.41 1.04 -20.37
C GLU A 362 -17.05 1.69 -20.66
N LEU A 363 -16.56 2.55 -19.76
CA LEU A 363 -15.26 3.21 -19.95
C LEU A 363 -14.08 2.24 -19.89
N ILE A 364 -14.09 1.27 -18.97
CA ILE A 364 -13.06 0.21 -18.94
C ILE A 364 -13.08 -0.53 -20.28
N SER A 365 -14.25 -0.94 -20.75
CA SER A 365 -14.39 -1.65 -22.02
C SER A 365 -13.95 -0.80 -23.21
N LYS A 366 -14.21 0.52 -23.18
CA LYS A 366 -13.76 1.46 -24.19
C LYS A 366 -12.23 1.55 -24.22
N PHE A 367 -11.58 1.85 -23.10
CA PHE A 367 -10.12 1.99 -23.05
C PHE A 367 -9.40 0.69 -23.42
N ILE A 368 -9.92 -0.47 -23.02
CA ILE A 368 -9.35 -1.76 -23.42
C ILE A 368 -9.54 -2.07 -24.91
N LYS A 369 -10.60 -1.57 -25.54
CA LYS A 369 -10.78 -1.70 -27.00
C LYS A 369 -9.86 -0.75 -27.77
N GLU A 370 -9.71 0.48 -27.28
CA GLU A 370 -8.83 1.51 -27.86
C GLU A 370 -7.34 1.19 -27.66
N PHE A 371 -7.03 0.27 -26.75
CA PHE A 371 -5.70 -0.27 -26.55
C PHE A 371 -5.22 -1.07 -27.78
N GLN A 372 -4.62 -0.35 -28.74
CA GLN A 372 -4.05 -0.83 -30.01
C GLN A 372 -2.59 -1.29 -29.83
N THR A 373 -2.39 -2.36 -29.08
CA THR A 373 -1.08 -3.04 -29.03
C THR A 373 -1.23 -4.47 -29.56
N GLU A 374 -0.11 -5.08 -29.97
CA GLU A 374 -0.09 -6.46 -30.49
C GLU A 374 -0.43 -7.50 -29.41
N GLN A 375 -0.50 -7.11 -28.13
CA GLN A 375 -0.76 -8.04 -27.05
C GLN A 375 -2.25 -8.44 -26.98
N GLU A 376 -2.48 -9.74 -26.83
CA GLU A 376 -3.83 -10.32 -26.75
C GLU A 376 -4.56 -9.89 -25.46
N LYS A 377 -3.83 -9.85 -24.35
CA LYS A 377 -4.36 -9.51 -23.03
C LYS A 377 -3.55 -8.44 -22.31
N LEU A 378 -4.23 -7.64 -21.50
CA LEU A 378 -3.65 -6.71 -20.55
C LEU A 378 -3.59 -7.37 -19.16
N PRO A 379 -2.39 -7.66 -18.63
CA PRO A 379 -2.24 -8.14 -17.26
C PRO A 379 -2.56 -7.04 -16.24
N ILE A 380 -3.30 -7.42 -15.20
CA ILE A 380 -3.59 -6.61 -14.02
C ILE A 380 -2.97 -7.34 -12.83
N ALA A 381 -1.75 -6.97 -12.46
CA ALA A 381 -1.02 -7.56 -11.35
C ALA A 381 -1.37 -6.86 -10.03
N ILE A 382 -1.85 -7.63 -9.06
CA ILE A 382 -2.04 -7.19 -7.67
C ILE A 382 -1.06 -7.97 -6.79
N ASP A 383 -0.02 -7.28 -6.37
CA ASP A 383 1.01 -7.80 -5.50
C ASP A 383 0.61 -7.72 -4.03
N GLU A 384 1.16 -8.62 -3.21
CA GLU A 384 0.83 -8.77 -1.78
C GLU A 384 -0.69 -8.86 -1.50
N SER A 385 -1.43 -9.47 -2.44
CA SER A 385 -2.89 -9.58 -2.41
C SER A 385 -3.44 -10.37 -1.23
N GLN A 386 -2.63 -11.22 -0.59
CA GLN A 386 -3.02 -11.94 0.62
C GLN A 386 -3.37 -10.98 1.77
N LEU A 387 -2.82 -9.77 1.77
CA LEU A 387 -3.15 -8.76 2.77
C LEU A 387 -4.63 -8.36 2.73
N ALA A 388 -5.30 -8.50 1.58
CA ALA A 388 -6.73 -8.22 1.44
C ALA A 388 -7.64 -9.27 2.11
N ILE A 389 -7.09 -10.42 2.53
CA ILE A 389 -7.86 -11.47 3.21
C ILE A 389 -8.37 -10.99 4.57
N THR A 390 -7.57 -10.21 5.30
CA THR A 390 -7.92 -9.72 6.64
C THR A 390 -8.59 -8.36 6.60
N LYS A 391 -8.69 -7.71 5.43
CA LYS A 391 -9.34 -6.41 5.28
C LYS A 391 -10.84 -6.58 5.16
N HIS A 392 -11.57 -5.84 6.00
CA HIS A 392 -13.04 -5.80 6.04
C HIS A 392 -13.63 -7.22 6.08
N GLU A 393 -13.11 -8.04 6.99
CA GLU A 393 -13.52 -9.43 7.13
C GLU A 393 -15.03 -9.53 7.32
N ALA A 394 -15.65 -10.48 6.61
CA ALA A 394 -17.09 -10.72 6.64
C ALA A 394 -17.99 -9.50 6.32
N ARG A 395 -17.53 -8.53 5.51
CA ARG A 395 -18.33 -7.34 5.14
C ARG A 395 -18.99 -7.39 3.77
N PHE A 396 -18.56 -8.30 2.89
CA PHE A 396 -19.03 -8.36 1.50
C PHE A 396 -19.88 -9.59 1.22
N SER A 397 -20.65 -9.47 0.15
CA SER A 397 -21.67 -10.44 -0.22
C SER A 397 -21.15 -11.85 -0.41
N ARG A 398 -22.03 -12.76 -0.02
CA ARG A 398 -21.89 -14.19 -0.28
C ARG A 398 -22.19 -14.41 -1.75
N THR A 399 -21.38 -15.21 -2.42
CA THR A 399 -21.69 -15.64 -3.79
C THR A 399 -22.66 -16.82 -3.82
N LEU A 400 -22.81 -17.54 -2.70
CA LEU A 400 -23.74 -18.66 -2.49
C LEU A 400 -24.78 -18.28 -1.44
N ILE A 401 -26.02 -18.70 -1.62
CA ILE A 401 -27.17 -18.37 -0.75
C ILE A 401 -26.88 -18.68 0.73
N ASN A 402 -26.09 -19.73 1.02
CA ASN A 402 -25.73 -20.17 2.37
C ASN A 402 -24.22 -20.07 2.70
N GLY A 403 -23.43 -19.33 1.91
CA GLY A 403 -21.98 -19.21 2.13
C GLY A 403 -21.57 -18.21 3.23
N PRO A 404 -20.31 -18.19 3.68
CA PRO A 404 -19.81 -17.13 4.57
C PRO A 404 -19.72 -15.79 3.84
N LEU A 405 -19.89 -14.69 4.59
CA LEU A 405 -19.59 -13.35 4.09
C LEU A 405 -18.10 -13.25 3.74
N ARG A 406 -17.77 -12.40 2.77
CA ARG A 406 -16.46 -12.41 2.14
C ARG A 406 -15.59 -11.23 2.61
N PRO A 407 -14.26 -11.42 2.64
CA PRO A 407 -13.30 -10.32 2.86
C PRO A 407 -13.08 -9.53 1.57
N PHE A 408 -12.31 -8.44 1.67
CA PHE A 408 -12.00 -7.57 0.53
C PHE A 408 -11.28 -8.30 -0.62
N PHE A 409 -10.55 -9.38 -0.34
CA PHE A 409 -9.95 -10.25 -1.36
C PHE A 409 -10.95 -10.71 -2.44
N ALA A 410 -12.22 -10.96 -2.08
CA ALA A 410 -13.24 -11.33 -3.07
C ALA A 410 -13.61 -10.18 -4.02
N ILE A 411 -13.46 -8.93 -3.58
CA ILE A 411 -13.67 -7.74 -4.40
C ILE A 411 -12.54 -7.60 -5.43
N LEU A 412 -11.29 -7.89 -5.04
CA LEU A 412 -10.16 -7.87 -5.98
C LEU A 412 -10.38 -8.81 -7.16
N LEU A 413 -10.81 -10.04 -6.88
CA LEU A 413 -11.17 -11.01 -7.92
C LEU A 413 -12.27 -10.46 -8.84
N ARG A 414 -13.32 -9.90 -8.25
CA ARG A 414 -14.47 -9.37 -8.98
C ARG A 414 -14.22 -8.05 -9.70
N THR A 415 -13.08 -7.41 -9.46
CA THR A 415 -12.75 -6.10 -10.04
C THR A 415 -12.74 -6.18 -11.57
N VAL A 416 -12.20 -7.28 -12.14
CA VAL A 416 -12.09 -7.46 -13.59
C VAL A 416 -12.95 -8.60 -14.15
N LEU A 417 -13.62 -9.39 -13.30
CA LEU A 417 -14.50 -10.45 -13.76
C LEU A 417 -15.65 -9.87 -14.61
N ASN A 418 -15.92 -10.52 -15.74
CA ASN A 418 -16.92 -10.13 -16.74
C ASN A 418 -16.68 -8.76 -17.40
N LEU A 419 -15.48 -8.17 -17.25
CA LEU A 419 -15.09 -6.98 -17.99
C LEU A 419 -14.40 -7.34 -19.32
N SER A 420 -14.58 -6.50 -20.34
CA SER A 420 -13.73 -6.42 -21.54
C SER A 420 -13.53 -7.71 -22.36
N ALA A 421 -14.57 -8.55 -22.49
CA ALA A 421 -14.61 -9.71 -23.41
C ALA A 421 -13.38 -10.65 -23.35
N GLY A 422 -12.76 -10.78 -22.17
CA GLY A 422 -11.61 -11.69 -21.97
C GLY A 422 -10.23 -11.09 -22.31
N ARG A 423 -10.13 -9.80 -22.66
CA ARG A 423 -8.84 -9.11 -22.89
C ARG A 423 -8.06 -8.75 -21.62
N LEU A 424 -8.56 -9.10 -20.44
CA LEU A 424 -7.89 -8.87 -19.16
C LEU A 424 -7.41 -10.19 -18.57
N CYS A 425 -6.26 -10.14 -17.89
CA CYS A 425 -5.76 -11.23 -17.05
C CYS A 425 -5.47 -10.70 -15.64
N LEU A 426 -6.19 -11.16 -14.62
CA LEU A 426 -5.91 -10.81 -13.24
C LEU A 426 -4.79 -11.66 -12.68
N ILE A 427 -3.69 -11.06 -12.25
CA ILE A 427 -2.59 -11.77 -11.59
C ILE A 427 -2.62 -11.42 -10.11
N LEU A 428 -2.79 -12.41 -9.24
CA LEU A 428 -2.75 -12.23 -7.78
C LEU A 428 -1.49 -12.88 -7.23
N SER A 429 -0.63 -12.10 -6.59
CA SER A 429 0.55 -12.60 -5.90
C SER A 429 0.43 -12.46 -4.39
N GLY A 430 1.11 -13.32 -3.66
CA GLY A 430 1.19 -13.23 -2.21
C GLY A 430 1.85 -14.42 -1.54
N THR A 431 2.35 -14.21 -0.34
CA THR A 431 2.98 -15.27 0.46
C THR A 431 1.93 -15.99 1.30
N GLY A 432 2.04 -17.32 1.39
CA GLY A 432 1.19 -18.12 2.28
C GLY A 432 -0.25 -18.27 1.82
N MET A 433 -0.58 -17.93 0.57
CA MET A 433 -1.86 -18.31 -0.02
C MET A 433 -1.81 -19.79 -0.38
N SER A 434 -2.51 -20.64 0.37
CA SER A 434 -2.67 -22.04 -0.02
C SER A 434 -3.66 -22.17 -1.18
N PHE A 435 -3.54 -23.25 -1.93
CA PHE A 435 -4.52 -23.61 -2.95
C PHE A 435 -5.94 -23.69 -2.36
N ASP A 436 -6.06 -24.19 -1.12
CA ASP A 436 -7.34 -24.30 -0.42
C ASP A 436 -7.86 -22.94 0.05
N ASP A 437 -6.99 -22.02 0.49
CA ASP A 437 -7.39 -20.65 0.81
C ASP A 437 -7.98 -19.94 -0.41
N ILE A 438 -7.31 -20.11 -1.56
CA ILE A 438 -7.76 -19.56 -2.83
C ILE A 438 -9.06 -20.25 -3.21
N LYS A 439 -9.11 -21.58 -3.27
CA LYS A 439 -10.33 -22.34 -3.63
C LYS A 439 -11.52 -21.94 -2.74
N ASN A 440 -11.43 -22.07 -1.42
CA ASN A 440 -12.52 -21.75 -0.50
C ASN A 440 -12.99 -20.28 -0.56
N ARG A 441 -12.10 -19.34 -0.92
CA ARG A 441 -12.41 -17.90 -1.01
C ARG A 441 -12.79 -17.46 -2.42
N THR A 442 -12.51 -18.26 -3.45
CA THR A 442 -12.69 -17.93 -4.87
C THR A 442 -13.70 -18.82 -5.60
N ASP A 443 -14.09 -19.96 -5.01
CA ASP A 443 -14.91 -21.08 -5.52
C ASP A 443 -16.25 -20.73 -6.18
N SER A 444 -16.61 -19.47 -6.25
CA SER A 444 -17.91 -19.01 -6.74
C SER A 444 -17.83 -17.74 -7.56
N ALA A 445 -16.87 -16.85 -7.30
CA ALA A 445 -16.52 -15.77 -8.23
C ALA A 445 -15.87 -16.36 -9.49
N ILE A 446 -15.01 -17.36 -9.32
CA ILE A 446 -14.27 -18.03 -10.39
C ILE A 446 -15.07 -19.21 -10.98
N ALA A 447 -15.86 -19.94 -10.19
CA ALA A 447 -16.65 -21.06 -10.69
C ALA A 447 -17.75 -20.64 -11.70
N LYS A 448 -18.31 -19.43 -11.56
CA LYS A 448 -19.24 -18.86 -12.55
C LYS A 448 -18.59 -18.59 -13.91
N SER A 449 -17.27 -18.48 -13.96
CA SER A 449 -16.45 -18.25 -15.16
C SER A 449 -15.64 -19.47 -15.60
N GLY A 450 -15.99 -20.68 -15.12
CA GLY A 450 -15.33 -21.94 -15.53
C GLY A 450 -14.42 -22.58 -14.47
N GLY A 451 -14.25 -21.96 -13.29
CA GLY A 451 -13.50 -22.50 -12.16
C GLY A 451 -11.98 -22.32 -12.23
N ALA A 452 -11.33 -22.25 -11.08
CA ALA A 452 -9.87 -22.25 -11.00
C ALA A 452 -9.38 -23.69 -11.19
N THR A 453 -8.48 -23.91 -12.15
CA THR A 453 -7.77 -25.17 -12.38
C THR A 453 -6.30 -25.02 -12.02
N PHE A 454 -5.54 -26.12 -11.92
CA PHE A 454 -4.09 -26.07 -11.68
C PHE A 454 -3.34 -25.20 -12.72
N LYS A 455 -3.87 -25.06 -13.94
CA LYS A 455 -3.30 -24.19 -14.99
C LYS A 455 -3.36 -22.69 -14.64
N ASN A 456 -4.16 -22.32 -13.65
CA ASN A 456 -4.26 -20.94 -13.16
C ASN A 456 -3.25 -20.63 -12.05
N PHE A 457 -2.35 -21.56 -11.71
CA PHE A 457 -1.33 -21.36 -10.69
C PHE A 457 0.04 -21.40 -11.35
N PHE A 458 0.86 -20.40 -11.04
CA PHE A 458 2.25 -20.32 -11.48
C PHE A 458 3.14 -20.26 -10.25
N SER A 459 4.06 -21.21 -10.11
CA SER A 459 4.96 -21.26 -8.96
C SER A 459 6.31 -20.67 -9.34
N ILE A 460 6.80 -19.71 -8.54
CA ILE A 460 8.14 -19.16 -8.71
C ILE A 460 9.11 -19.87 -7.78
N HIS A 461 10.14 -20.44 -8.39
CA HIS A 461 11.25 -21.13 -7.75
C HIS A 461 12.56 -20.41 -8.10
N ASP A 462 12.76 -19.22 -7.52
CA ASP A 462 13.97 -18.41 -7.74
C ASP A 462 14.62 -18.08 -6.39
N GLY A 463 15.24 -19.10 -5.78
CA GLY A 463 15.76 -19.07 -4.42
C GLY A 463 17.27 -18.87 -4.30
N PHE A 464 18.05 -18.93 -5.39
CA PHE A 464 19.49 -19.24 -5.35
C PHE A 464 19.77 -20.58 -4.65
N ASP A 465 19.21 -21.65 -5.21
CA ASP A 465 19.39 -23.02 -4.71
C ASP A 465 20.75 -23.62 -5.13
N GLU A 466 21.31 -23.11 -6.22
CA GLU A 466 22.59 -23.51 -6.80
C GLU A 466 23.72 -22.50 -6.51
N TYR A 467 24.92 -23.03 -6.25
CA TYR A 467 26.08 -22.22 -5.88
C TYR A 467 26.52 -21.27 -6.99
N GLU A 468 26.55 -21.75 -8.23
CA GLU A 468 27.02 -20.97 -9.38
C GLU A 468 26.08 -19.80 -9.69
N GLU A 469 24.76 -19.96 -9.56
CA GLU A 469 23.79 -18.88 -9.72
C GLU A 469 24.03 -17.74 -8.71
N MET A 470 24.24 -18.10 -7.43
CA MET A 470 24.52 -17.12 -6.39
C MET A 470 25.88 -16.44 -6.61
N LYS A 471 26.89 -17.22 -7.00
CA LYS A 471 28.23 -16.73 -7.28
C LYS A 471 28.24 -15.74 -8.44
N GLU A 472 27.61 -16.08 -9.55
CA GLU A 472 27.45 -15.18 -10.70
C GLU A 472 26.72 -13.90 -10.30
N PHE A 473 25.68 -13.99 -9.47
CA PHE A 473 24.97 -12.82 -8.98
C PHE A 473 25.88 -11.91 -8.12
N ILE A 474 26.58 -12.46 -7.13
CA ILE A 474 27.44 -11.69 -6.21
C ILE A 474 28.60 -11.03 -6.97
N LEU A 475 29.25 -11.77 -7.88
CA LEU A 475 30.42 -11.30 -8.63
C LEU A 475 30.11 -10.14 -9.59
N ARG A 476 28.84 -9.92 -9.97
CA ARG A 476 28.42 -8.72 -10.72
C ARG A 476 28.67 -7.42 -9.95
N PHE A 477 28.73 -7.48 -8.62
CA PHE A 477 28.77 -6.31 -7.75
C PHE A 477 30.05 -6.24 -6.92
N LEU A 478 30.44 -7.39 -6.37
CA LEU A 478 31.55 -7.51 -5.43
C LEU A 478 32.49 -8.62 -5.90
N PRO A 479 33.74 -8.32 -6.28
CA PRO A 479 34.72 -9.31 -6.67
C PRO A 479 35.31 -9.99 -5.42
N LEU A 480 34.46 -10.72 -4.71
CA LEU A 480 34.81 -11.50 -3.52
C LEU A 480 35.55 -12.78 -3.92
N ASN A 481 36.36 -13.31 -3.01
CA ASN A 481 37.00 -14.60 -3.21
C ASN A 481 35.98 -15.75 -3.07
N ASP A 482 36.31 -16.90 -3.65
CA ASP A 482 35.42 -18.07 -3.68
C ASP A 482 35.09 -18.59 -2.26
N GLU A 483 36.01 -18.44 -1.30
CA GLU A 483 35.79 -18.82 0.10
C GLU A 483 34.66 -18.02 0.76
N LEU A 484 34.67 -16.68 0.61
CA LEU A 484 33.60 -15.81 1.13
C LEU A 484 32.27 -16.06 0.42
N ILE A 485 32.29 -16.34 -0.88
CA ILE A 485 31.08 -16.67 -1.64
C ILE A 485 30.50 -18.01 -1.16
N ARG A 486 31.33 -19.03 -0.91
CA ARG A 486 30.89 -20.31 -0.31
C ARG A 486 30.30 -20.12 1.08
N ALA A 487 30.94 -19.30 1.93
CA ALA A 487 30.41 -18.98 3.25
C ALA A 487 29.03 -18.29 3.13
N THR A 488 28.90 -17.33 2.21
CA THR A 488 27.65 -16.62 1.92
C THR A 488 26.57 -17.60 1.43
N PHE A 489 26.91 -18.49 0.50
CA PHE A 489 26.00 -19.51 -0.01
C PHE A 489 25.50 -20.45 1.10
N ASN A 490 26.39 -20.93 1.97
CA ASN A 490 25.99 -21.80 3.08
C ASN A 490 25.00 -21.13 4.05
N ILE A 491 24.99 -19.79 4.15
CA ILE A 491 24.08 -19.02 5.01
C ILE A 491 22.75 -18.71 4.28
N PHE A 492 22.83 -18.36 3.00
CA PHE A 492 21.72 -17.78 2.24
C PHE A 492 21.16 -18.68 1.13
N ARG A 493 21.61 -19.93 1.01
CA ARG A 493 21.08 -20.89 0.02
C ARG A 493 19.55 -20.98 0.10
N GLY A 494 18.88 -20.86 -1.04
CA GLY A 494 17.42 -20.87 -1.13
C GLY A 494 16.74 -19.62 -0.55
N ARG A 495 17.50 -18.56 -0.21
CA ARG A 495 17.03 -17.35 0.47
C ARG A 495 17.42 -16.08 -0.30
N ARG A 496 17.11 -16.03 -1.60
CA ARG A 496 17.36 -14.87 -2.49
C ARG A 496 17.07 -13.52 -1.86
N GLN A 497 15.89 -13.30 -1.26
CA GLN A 497 15.55 -12.03 -0.62
C GLN A 497 16.51 -11.65 0.52
N PHE A 498 16.94 -12.61 1.33
CA PHE A 498 17.86 -12.34 2.43
C PHE A 498 19.25 -11.99 1.91
N LEU A 499 19.73 -12.68 0.87
CA LEU A 499 21.00 -12.32 0.22
C LEU A 499 20.94 -10.90 -0.36
N VAL A 500 19.88 -10.57 -1.09
CA VAL A 500 19.71 -9.25 -1.69
C VAL A 500 19.67 -8.16 -0.62
N GLN A 501 18.89 -8.35 0.44
CA GLN A 501 18.82 -7.38 1.55
C GLN A 501 20.15 -7.25 2.31
N PHE A 502 20.88 -8.37 2.46
CA PHE A 502 22.21 -8.36 3.03
C PHE A 502 23.17 -7.54 2.16
N MET A 503 23.15 -7.73 0.85
CA MET A 503 23.97 -6.94 -0.08
C MET A 503 23.59 -5.46 -0.08
N GLU A 504 22.31 -5.11 -0.11
CA GLU A 504 21.83 -3.72 0.02
C GLU A 504 22.32 -3.05 1.30
N SER A 505 22.32 -3.80 2.41
CA SER A 505 22.77 -3.29 3.71
C SER A 505 24.30 -3.19 3.78
N ALA A 506 25.01 -4.20 3.31
CA ALA A 506 26.47 -4.22 3.27
C ALA A 506 27.01 -3.05 2.42
N LEU A 507 26.38 -2.78 1.29
CA LEU A 507 26.74 -1.63 0.45
C LEU A 507 26.53 -0.30 1.17
N LEU A 508 25.55 -0.16 2.06
CA LEU A 508 25.30 1.07 2.82
C LEU A 508 26.22 1.26 4.03
N ASP A 509 26.48 0.19 4.78
CA ASP A 509 27.24 0.28 6.04
C ASP A 509 28.72 0.57 5.83
N ILE A 510 29.29 0.19 4.68
CA ILE A 510 30.70 0.46 4.37
C ILE A 510 30.97 1.98 4.17
N PHE A 511 29.92 2.78 3.95
CA PHE A 511 30.04 4.25 3.93
C PHE A 511 30.04 4.92 5.31
N LYS A 512 29.73 4.17 6.37
CA LYS A 512 29.66 4.71 7.74
C LYS A 512 30.91 4.42 8.56
N VAL A 513 31.93 3.80 7.98
CA VAL A 513 33.22 3.65 8.66
C VAL A 513 34.01 4.95 8.48
N PRO A 514 34.34 5.68 9.57
CA PRO A 514 35.01 6.97 9.52
C PRO A 514 36.43 6.93 8.96
#